data_AF-A0A661LYX3-F1
#
_entry.id   AF-A0A661LYX3-F1
#
_cell.length_a   1.000
_cell.length_b   1.000
_cell.length_c   1.000
_cell.angle_alpha   90.00
_cell.angle_beta   90.00
_cell.angle_gamma   90.00
#
_symmetry.space_group_name_H-M   'P 1'
#
loop_
_entity.id
_entity.type
_entity.pdbx_description
1 polymer ?
#
loop_
_entity_poly.entity_id
_entity_poly.type
_entity_poly.pdbx_seq_one_letter_code
_entity_poly.pdbx_strand_id
1 'polypeptide(L)' 'NEVNNTAEVFLTHPSLRGKYTLRMAIGQRTTQERQVKKAWDIIVESSERLSRE' A
#
# COMPACT_ATOMS: atom_id res chain seq x y z
N ASN A 1 -6.37 -7.10 4.02
CA ASN A 1 -5.03 -6.86 3.44
C ASN A 1 -4.18 -6.30 4.58
N GLU A 2 -3.09 -6.98 4.90
CA GLU A 2 -2.10 -6.62 5.94
C GLU A 2 -1.67 -5.15 5.89
N VAL A 3 -1.53 -4.58 4.70
CA VAL A 3 -1.10 -3.17 4.52
C VAL A 3 -2.07 -2.19 5.19
N ASN A 4 -3.38 -2.38 5.04
CA ASN A 4 -4.39 -1.50 5.65
C ASN A 4 -4.57 -1.77 7.15
N ASN A 5 -4.15 -2.92 7.66
CA ASN A 5 -4.24 -3.25 9.09
C ASN A 5 -3.27 -2.42 9.94
N THR A 6 -2.23 -1.84 9.32
CA THR A 6 -1.30 -0.91 9.99
C THR A 6 -1.94 0.41 10.40
N ALA A 7 -3.08 0.79 9.81
CA ALA A 7 -3.73 2.10 9.91
C ALA A 7 -2.88 3.31 9.47
N GLU A 8 -1.64 3.08 9.02
CA GLU A 8 -0.72 4.14 8.58
C GLU A 8 -0.93 4.54 7.12
N VAL A 9 -1.52 3.64 6.33
CA VAL A 9 -1.87 3.85 4.93
C VAL A 9 -3.24 3.22 4.67
N PHE A 10 -4.02 3.83 3.78
CA PHE A 10 -5.27 3.27 3.30
C PHE A 10 -5.25 3.18 1.78
N LEU A 11 -5.15 1.95 1.26
CA LEU A 11 -5.14 1.66 -0.17
C LEU A 11 -6.45 0.99 -0.60
N THR A 12 -6.86 1.32 -1.83
CA THR A 12 -7.96 0.64 -2.53
C THR A 12 -7.45 -0.48 -3.43
N HIS A 13 -8.28 -1.48 -3.69
CA HIS A 13 -7.86 -2.70 -4.37
C HIS A 13 -8.78 -3.08 -5.54
N PRO A 14 -8.59 -2.52 -6.74
CA PRO A 14 -9.33 -2.96 -7.91
C PRO A 14 -8.89 -4.36 -8.37
N SER A 15 -9.84 -5.12 -8.91
CA SER A 15 -9.52 -6.29 -9.75
C SER A 15 -9.36 -5.83 -11.19
N LEU A 16 -8.18 -6.04 -11.78
CA LEU A 16 -7.89 -5.71 -13.16
C LEU A 16 -7.68 -7.00 -13.95
N ARG A 17 -8.62 -7.31 -14.86
CA ARG A 17 -8.60 -8.57 -15.64
C ARG A 17 -8.45 -9.82 -14.76
N GLY A 18 -9.16 -9.85 -13.63
CA GLY A 18 -9.10 -10.94 -12.66
C GLY A 18 -7.87 -10.93 -11.72
N LYS A 19 -6.94 -9.98 -11.88
CA LYS A 19 -5.78 -9.84 -10.99
C LYS A 19 -6.06 -8.85 -9.88
N TYR A 20 -5.88 -9.29 -8.63
CA TYR A 20 -5.95 -8.42 -7.46
C TYR A 20 -4.80 -7.41 -7.49
N THR A 21 -5.12 -6.12 -7.47
CA THR A 21 -4.13 -5.05 -7.66
C THR A 21 -4.25 -4.01 -6.55
N LEU A 22 -3.12 -3.51 -6.07
CA LEU A 22 -3.05 -2.36 -5.14
C LEU A 22 -3.07 -1.05 -5.93
N ARG A 23 -3.90 -0.08 -5.53
CA ARG A 23 -3.87 1.28 -6.08
C ARG A 23 -3.49 2.31 -5.01
N MET A 24 -2.33 2.92 -5.19
CA MET A 24 -1.87 4.08 -4.43
C MET A 24 -2.16 5.36 -5.21
N ALA A 25 -3.22 6.08 -4.82
CA ALA A 25 -3.65 7.31 -5.49
C ALA A 25 -3.10 8.54 -4.74
N ILE A 26 -2.06 9.18 -5.29
CA ILE A 26 -1.45 10.38 -4.72
C ILE A 26 -2.19 11.61 -5.25
N GLY A 27 -2.79 12.39 -4.37
CA GLY A 27 -3.50 13.62 -4.75
C GLY A 27 -4.03 14.48 -3.60
N GLN A 28 -3.83 14.03 -2.36
CA GLN A 28 -4.25 14.76 -1.16
C GLN A 28 -3.25 15.91 -0.88
N ARG A 29 -3.75 17.13 -0.70
CA ARG A 29 -2.91 18.36 -0.68
C ARG A 29 -1.82 18.39 0.38
N THR A 30 -1.95 17.64 1.46
CA THR A 30 -0.94 17.58 2.54
C THR A 30 -0.07 16.33 2.47
N THR A 31 -0.18 15.54 1.41
CA THR A 31 0.73 14.42 1.15
C THR A 31 2.07 14.97 0.68
N GLN A 32 3.13 14.52 1.32
CA GLN A 32 4.52 14.89 1.09
C GLN A 32 5.33 13.65 0.72
N GLU A 33 6.51 13.85 0.13
CA GLU A 33 7.38 12.78 -0.33
C GLU A 33 7.66 11.71 0.75
N ARG A 34 7.90 12.13 2.01
CA ARG A 34 8.15 11.20 3.12
C ARG A 34 6.97 10.25 3.38
N GLN A 35 5.73 10.70 3.16
CA GLN A 35 4.53 9.86 3.36
C GLN A 35 4.40 8.84 2.22
N VAL A 36 4.74 9.23 1.00
CA VAL A 36 4.78 8.33 -0.16
C VAL A 36 5.85 7.25 0.01
N LYS A 37 7.06 7.65 0.45
CA LYS A 37 8.15 6.70 0.76
C LYS A 37 7.73 5.72 1.86
N LYS A 38 7.20 6.23 2.96
CA LYS A 38 6.73 5.39 4.07
C LYS A 38 5.64 4.41 3.65
N ALA A 39 4.69 4.83 2.82
CA ALA A 39 3.66 3.95 2.28
C ALA A 39 4.26 2.82 1.41
N TRP A 40 5.30 3.12 0.63
CA TRP A 40 6.03 2.12 -0.14
C TRP A 40 6.76 1.12 0.76
N ASP A 41 7.46 1.60 1.79
CA ASP A 41 8.20 0.75 2.73
C ASP A 41 7.25 -0.26 3.42
N ILE A 42 6.07 0.19 3.86
CA ILE A 42 5.04 -0.67 4.47
C ILE A 42 4.58 -1.78 3.50
N ILE A 43 4.39 -1.45 2.22
CA ILE A 43 3.99 -2.44 1.20
C ILE A 43 5.08 -3.49 1.02
N VAL A 44 6.34 -3.06 0.90
CA VAL A 44 7.48 -3.97 0.71
C VAL A 44 7.66 -4.86 1.94
N GLU A 45 7.66 -4.29 3.14
CA GLU A 45 7.81 -5.04 4.39
C GLU A 45 6.69 -6.09 4.56
N SER A 46 5.43 -5.69 4.29
CA SER A 46 4.30 -6.62 4.33
C SER A 46 4.44 -7.75 3.31
N SER A 47 4.90 -7.43 2.09
CA SER A 47 5.16 -8.42 1.04
C SER A 47 6.27 -9.38 1.44
N GLU A 48 7.37 -8.88 1.98
CA GLU A 48 8.48 -9.72 2.41
C GLU A 48 8.07 -10.66 3.55
N ARG A 49 7.32 -10.15 4.53
CA ARG A 49 6.80 -10.97 5.64
C ARG A 49 5.91 -12.10 5.12
N LEU A 50 4.94 -11.78 4.25
CA LEU A 50 4.05 -12.78 3.66
C LEU A 50 4.78 -13.76 2.75
N SER A 51 5.88 -13.36 2.11
CA SER A 51 6.68 -14.27 1.26
C SER A 51 7.53 -15.26 2.05
N ARG A 52 7.78 -14.98 3.34
CA ARG A 52 8.56 -15.82 4.25
C ARG A 52 7.68 -16.80 5.06
N GLU A 53 6.36 -16.64 4.99
CA GLU A 53 5.34 -17.55 5.53
C GLU A 53 4.97 -18.64 4.50
#